data_AF-A0A3L6J6V0-F1
#
_entry.id   AF-A0A3L6J6V0-F1
#
_cell.length_a   1.000
_cell.length_b   1.000
_cell.length_c   1.000
_cell.angle_alpha   90.00
_cell.angle_beta   90.00
_cell.angle_gamma   90.00
#
_symmetry.space_group_name_H-M   'P 1'
#
loop_
_entity.id
_entity.type
_entity.pdbx_description
1 polymer ?
#
loop_
_entity_poly.entity_id
_entity_poly.type
_entity_poly.pdbx_seq_one_letter_code
_entity_poly.pdbx_strand_id
1 'polypeptide(L)'
;MGETRREPAEDGESKQVGSRRTLLWGTIMAILALAAPISLIISRIGYETNYYFIALLWDGALDSFRLFRINHFFDGVLPFLCLRLVPVLQMIRYYRGNSTRKVTALIILIGDGVYLPGNIVALITSLSLSFPDWFLIPLPIQMIVGLLILWRAPLPEPTKPWTEQKESRDWWAESKKSMKEEGESL
;
A
#
# COMPACT_ATOMS: atom_id res chain seq x y z
N MET A 1 -28.39 -48.58 -17.51
CA MET A 1 -27.83 -47.41 -18.22
C MET A 1 -27.43 -46.40 -17.17
N GLY A 2 -26.13 -46.26 -16.91
CA GLY A 2 -25.60 -45.34 -15.90
C GLY A 2 -25.15 -44.05 -16.57
N GLU A 3 -25.79 -42.94 -16.23
CA GLU A 3 -25.34 -41.61 -16.64
C GLU A 3 -24.05 -41.27 -15.89
N THR A 4 -22.92 -41.36 -16.59
CA THR A 4 -21.66 -40.77 -16.15
C THR A 4 -21.80 -39.24 -16.17
N ARG A 5 -22.17 -38.69 -15.01
CA ARG A 5 -22.12 -37.25 -14.71
C ARG A 5 -20.65 -36.82 -14.73
N ARG A 6 -20.21 -36.20 -15.83
CA ARG A 6 -18.89 -35.57 -15.92
C ARG A 6 -18.90 -34.31 -15.08
N GLU A 7 -18.13 -34.29 -13.99
CA GLU A 7 -17.84 -33.06 -13.25
C GLU A 7 -17.05 -32.10 -14.15
N PRO A 8 -17.40 -30.80 -14.16
CA PRO A 8 -16.70 -29.82 -14.98
C PRO A 8 -15.32 -29.53 -14.39
N ALA A 9 -14.27 -29.74 -15.19
CA ALA A 9 -12.88 -29.47 -14.86
C ALA A 9 -12.51 -27.96 -14.83
N GLU A 10 -13.48 -27.06 -14.61
CA GLU A 10 -13.31 -25.61 -14.80
C GLU A 10 -12.69 -24.85 -13.60
N ASP A 11 -12.54 -25.50 -12.46
CA ASP A 11 -12.08 -24.82 -11.23
C ASP A 11 -10.56 -24.57 -11.16
N GLY A 12 -9.77 -25.20 -12.03
CA GLY A 12 -8.30 -25.11 -12.01
C GLY A 12 -7.73 -23.86 -12.68
N GLU A 13 -8.19 -23.53 -13.89
CA GLU A 13 -7.62 -22.45 -14.70
C GLU A 13 -7.99 -21.05 -14.15
N SER A 14 -9.22 -20.89 -13.65
CA SER A 14 -9.69 -19.62 -13.08
C SER A 14 -8.89 -19.18 -11.86
N LYS A 15 -8.51 -20.14 -10.99
CA LYS A 15 -7.64 -19.91 -9.82
C LYS A 15 -6.22 -19.53 -10.21
N GLN A 16 -5.68 -20.13 -11.27
CA GLN A 16 -4.30 -19.90 -11.70
C GLN A 16 -4.11 -18.49 -12.30
N VAL A 17 -5.09 -18.01 -13.07
CA VAL A 17 -5.08 -16.65 -13.67
C VAL A 17 -5.19 -15.56 -12.60
N GLY A 18 -6.04 -15.77 -11.58
CA GLY A 18 -6.17 -14.84 -10.44
C GLY A 18 -4.88 -14.70 -9.64
N SER A 19 -4.18 -15.82 -9.39
CA SER A 19 -2.94 -15.86 -8.62
C SER A 19 -1.81 -15.06 -9.29
N ARG A 20 -1.59 -15.23 -10.61
CA ARG A 20 -0.53 -14.51 -11.34
C ARG A 20 -0.74 -12.99 -11.33
N ARG A 21 -1.98 -12.53 -11.54
CA ARG A 21 -2.32 -11.10 -11.51
C ARG A 21 -2.11 -10.51 -10.12
N THR A 22 -2.52 -11.23 -9.07
CA THR A 22 -2.32 -10.82 -7.68
C THR A 22 -0.84 -10.58 -7.39
N LEU A 23 0.01 -11.53 -7.77
CA LEU A 23 1.45 -11.44 -7.54
C LEU A 23 2.05 -10.27 -8.30
N LEU A 24 1.73 -10.13 -9.59
CA LEU A 24 2.23 -9.04 -10.44
C LEU A 24 1.90 -7.65 -9.85
N TRP A 25 0.63 -7.39 -9.54
CA TRP A 25 0.21 -6.08 -9.02
C TRP A 25 0.72 -5.82 -7.61
N GLY A 26 0.76 -6.85 -6.76
CA GLY A 26 1.37 -6.78 -5.44
C GLY A 26 2.85 -6.41 -5.51
N THR A 27 3.62 -7.05 -6.40
CA THR A 27 5.05 -6.77 -6.58
C THR A 27 5.29 -5.37 -7.12
N ILE A 28 4.51 -4.91 -8.11
CA ILE A 28 4.61 -3.54 -8.64
C ILE A 28 4.38 -2.52 -7.51
N MET A 29 3.31 -2.71 -6.73
CA MET A 29 3.01 -1.81 -5.60
C MET A 29 4.10 -1.87 -4.53
N ALA A 30 4.68 -3.03 -4.26
CA ALA A 30 5.79 -3.19 -3.31
C ALA A 30 7.04 -2.43 -3.76
N ILE A 31 7.40 -2.56 -5.04
CA ILE A 31 8.54 -1.83 -5.62
C ILE A 31 8.29 -0.32 -5.52
N LEU A 32 7.08 0.14 -5.85
CA LEU A 32 6.73 1.56 -5.73
C LEU A 32 6.79 2.05 -4.29
N ALA A 33 6.30 1.28 -3.32
CA ALA A 33 6.36 1.64 -1.90
C ALA A 33 7.81 1.85 -1.41
N LEU A 34 8.74 1.02 -1.90
CA LEU A 34 10.14 1.06 -1.49
C LEU A 34 10.94 2.12 -2.25
N ALA A 35 10.74 2.21 -3.57
CA ALA A 35 11.64 2.94 -4.46
C ALA A 35 11.06 4.27 -4.97
N ALA A 36 9.75 4.48 -4.96
CA ALA A 36 9.20 5.70 -5.53
C ALA A 36 9.55 6.92 -4.66
N PRO A 37 9.99 8.04 -5.25
CA PRO A 37 10.16 9.28 -4.51
C PRO A 37 8.81 9.76 -3.96
N ILE A 38 8.86 10.38 -2.78
CA ILE A 38 7.71 11.00 -2.11
C ILE A 38 7.66 12.49 -2.44
N SER A 39 8.81 13.12 -2.61
CA SER A 39 8.89 14.53 -2.96
C SER A 39 10.10 14.84 -3.84
N LEU A 40 9.94 15.91 -4.60
CA LEU A 40 11.01 16.59 -5.32
C LEU A 40 11.22 17.94 -4.65
N ILE A 41 12.44 18.22 -4.24
CA ILE A 41 12.85 19.54 -3.77
C ILE A 41 13.66 20.19 -4.88
N ILE A 42 13.25 21.40 -5.27
CA ILE A 42 13.99 22.26 -6.18
C ILE A 42 14.59 23.36 -5.32
N SER A 43 15.91 23.47 -5.30
CA SER A 43 16.62 24.49 -4.54
C SER A 43 17.46 25.36 -5.47
N ARG A 44 17.45 26.66 -5.28
CA ARG A 44 18.26 27.63 -6.00
C ARG A 44 19.31 28.18 -5.05
N ILE A 45 20.58 28.06 -5.40
CA ILE A 45 21.68 28.63 -4.62
C ILE A 45 22.48 29.50 -5.56
N GLY A 46 22.29 30.82 -5.47
CA GLY A 46 22.85 31.77 -6.44
C GLY A 46 22.25 31.56 -7.84
N TYR A 47 23.09 31.17 -8.81
CA TYR A 47 22.67 30.91 -10.19
C TYR A 47 22.42 29.42 -10.48
N GLU A 48 22.72 28.53 -9.54
CA GLU A 48 22.59 27.09 -9.70
C GLU A 48 21.20 26.62 -9.22
N THR A 49 20.57 25.76 -10.03
CA THR A 49 19.29 25.12 -9.70
C THR A 49 19.54 23.64 -9.43
N ASN A 50 19.44 23.27 -8.17
CA ASN A 50 19.61 21.91 -7.70
C ASN A 50 18.25 21.20 -7.61
N TYR A 51 18.23 19.92 -7.99
CA TYR A 51 17.06 19.05 -7.88
C TYR A 51 17.38 17.87 -6.97
N TYR A 52 16.55 17.68 -5.95
CA TYR A 52 16.70 16.61 -4.95
C TYR A 52 15.44 15.76 -4.91
N PHE A 53 15.58 14.46 -5.13
CA PHE A 53 14.52 13.49 -4.87
C PHE A 53 14.67 12.93 -3.48
N ILE A 54 13.55 12.86 -2.76
CA ILE A 54 13.47 12.20 -1.46
C ILE A 54 12.51 11.02 -1.59
N ALA A 55 13.02 9.83 -1.31
CA ALA A 55 12.25 8.62 -1.06
C ALA A 55 12.45 8.15 0.39
N LEU A 56 11.74 7.11 0.83
CA LEU A 56 11.92 6.56 2.17
C LEU A 56 13.27 5.84 2.34
N LEU A 57 13.73 5.16 1.30
CA LEU A 57 14.96 4.36 1.35
C LEU A 57 16.19 5.10 0.84
N TRP A 58 15.96 6.14 0.04
CA TRP A 58 17.03 6.80 -0.68
C TRP A 58 16.71 8.27 -0.92
N ASP A 59 17.76 9.07 -1.00
CA ASP A 59 17.74 10.42 -1.52
C ASP A 59 18.78 10.54 -2.63
N GLY A 60 18.51 11.43 -3.59
CA GLY A 60 19.38 11.63 -4.75
C GLY A 60 19.32 13.06 -5.24
N ALA A 61 20.47 13.59 -5.68
CA ALA A 61 20.58 14.92 -6.25
C ALA A 61 21.06 14.82 -7.71
N LEU A 62 20.41 15.53 -8.63
CA LEU A 62 20.76 15.53 -10.05
C LEU A 62 22.11 16.21 -10.35
N ASP A 63 22.47 17.22 -9.57
CA ASP A 63 23.60 18.12 -9.87
C ASP A 63 24.92 17.69 -9.18
N SER A 64 24.91 16.61 -8.42
CA SER A 64 26.10 16.11 -7.73
C SER A 64 26.36 14.64 -8.07
N PHE A 65 27.63 14.22 -8.10
CA PHE A 65 28.05 12.81 -8.21
C PHE A 65 27.48 11.88 -7.10
N ARG A 66 26.61 12.40 -6.23
CA ARG A 66 25.92 11.70 -5.13
C ARG A 66 24.50 11.35 -5.58
N LEU A 67 24.39 10.57 -6.65
CA LEU A 67 23.11 10.16 -7.24
C LEU A 67 22.27 9.29 -6.31
N PHE A 68 22.90 8.60 -5.35
CA PHE A 68 22.20 7.68 -4.47
C PHE A 68 22.85 7.63 -3.09
N ARG A 69 22.10 8.03 -2.06
CA ARG A 69 22.45 7.80 -0.66
C ARG A 69 21.32 7.03 0.00
N ILE A 70 21.67 6.00 0.75
CA ILE A 70 20.75 5.32 1.66
C ILE A 70 20.92 6.03 2.99
N ASN A 71 20.01 6.94 3.31
CA ASN A 71 20.13 7.78 4.49
C ASN A 71 18.96 7.53 5.46
N HIS A 72 19.25 7.45 6.76
CA HIS A 72 18.29 7.45 7.87
C HIS A 72 17.12 6.44 7.82
N PHE A 73 17.31 5.24 7.27
CA PHE A 73 16.27 4.20 7.25
C PHE A 73 15.71 3.87 8.65
N PHE A 74 16.56 3.88 9.68
CA PHE A 74 16.20 3.46 11.03
C PHE A 74 15.76 4.60 11.97
N ASP A 75 16.05 5.87 11.65
CA ASP A 75 15.98 6.99 12.61
C ASP A 75 14.62 7.70 12.68
N GLY A 76 13.55 7.08 12.16
CA GLY A 76 12.20 7.65 12.20
C GLY A 76 11.37 7.43 10.94
N VAL A 77 11.96 6.86 9.89
CA VAL A 77 11.29 6.58 8.61
C VAL A 77 10.51 5.26 8.63
N LEU A 78 10.80 4.36 9.59
CA LEU A 78 10.18 3.03 9.68
C LEU A 78 8.64 3.06 9.85
N PRO A 79 8.03 3.90 10.71
CA PRO A 79 6.56 3.97 10.80
C PRO A 79 5.92 4.42 9.47
N PHE A 80 6.59 5.33 8.76
CA PHE A 80 6.17 5.84 7.45
C PHE A 80 6.29 4.76 6.37
N LEU A 81 7.33 3.94 6.43
CA LEU A 81 7.47 2.77 5.57
C LEU A 81 6.34 1.76 5.78
N CYS A 82 5.97 1.48 7.03
CA CYS A 82 4.84 0.61 7.34
C CYS A 82 3.55 1.15 6.71
N LEU A 83 3.27 2.45 6.86
CA LEU A 83 2.11 3.09 6.22
C LEU A 83 2.13 2.96 4.70
N ARG A 84 3.32 3.05 4.10
CA ARG A 84 3.49 2.94 2.64
C ARG A 84 3.34 1.52 2.11
N LEU A 85 3.55 0.51 2.95
CA LEU A 85 3.29 -0.90 2.64
C LEU A 85 1.80 -1.28 2.77
N VAL A 86 1.00 -0.52 3.53
CA VAL A 86 -0.44 -0.80 3.71
C VAL A 86 -1.20 -0.85 2.36
N PRO A 87 -1.05 0.12 1.43
CA PRO A 87 -1.65 0.03 0.09
C PRO A 87 -1.25 -1.23 -0.69
N VAL A 88 -0.03 -1.73 -0.50
CA VAL A 88 0.48 -2.94 -1.16
C VAL A 88 -0.30 -4.16 -0.66
N LEU A 89 -0.38 -4.31 0.65
CA LEU A 89 -1.14 -5.40 1.28
C LEU A 89 -2.61 -5.35 0.88
N GLN A 90 -3.18 -4.15 0.82
CA GLN A 90 -4.57 -3.99 0.44
C GLN A 90 -4.81 -4.31 -1.04
N MET A 91 -3.89 -3.94 -1.93
CA MET A 91 -3.96 -4.33 -3.34
C MET A 91 -3.91 -5.85 -3.50
N ILE A 92 -3.05 -6.53 -2.74
CA ILE A 92 -3.00 -8.01 -2.72
C ILE A 92 -4.33 -8.59 -2.22
N ARG A 93 -4.89 -8.04 -1.14
CA ARG A 93 -6.20 -8.48 -0.61
C ARG A 93 -7.32 -8.28 -1.62
N TYR A 94 -7.33 -7.15 -2.34
CA TYR A 94 -8.27 -6.89 -3.42
C TYR A 94 -8.16 -7.95 -4.51
N TYR A 95 -6.94 -8.21 -5.00
CA TYR A 95 -6.75 -9.18 -6.07
C TYR A 95 -6.99 -10.65 -5.68
N ARG A 96 -6.99 -10.94 -4.38
CA ARG A 96 -7.44 -12.22 -3.80
C ARG A 96 -8.95 -12.31 -3.59
N GLY A 97 -9.71 -11.24 -3.83
CA GLY A 97 -11.15 -11.18 -3.56
C GLY A 97 -11.51 -10.95 -2.08
N ASN A 98 -10.52 -10.61 -1.24
CA ASN A 98 -10.71 -10.38 0.21
C ASN A 98 -11.00 -8.92 0.56
N SER A 99 -11.19 -8.05 -0.45
CA SER A 99 -11.56 -6.65 -0.24
C SER A 99 -12.33 -6.10 -1.44
N THR A 100 -13.02 -4.99 -1.24
CA THR A 100 -13.73 -4.26 -2.30
C THR A 100 -12.85 -3.18 -2.92
N ARG A 101 -13.23 -2.76 -4.13
CA ARG A 101 -12.52 -1.71 -4.85
C ARG A 101 -12.54 -0.38 -4.09
N LYS A 102 -13.68 -0.02 -3.48
CA LYS A 102 -13.86 1.22 -2.70
C LYS A 102 -12.94 1.27 -1.49
N VAL A 103 -12.89 0.19 -0.70
CA VAL A 103 -12.03 0.10 0.48
C VAL A 103 -10.56 0.16 0.07
N THR A 104 -10.18 -0.53 -1.01
CA THR A 104 -8.80 -0.52 -1.51
C THR A 104 -8.39 0.86 -2.01
N ALA A 105 -9.25 1.55 -2.76
CA ALA A 105 -9.00 2.91 -3.20
C ALA A 105 -8.83 3.89 -2.03
N LEU A 106 -9.68 3.78 -1.00
CA LEU A 106 -9.57 4.61 0.20
C LEU A 106 -8.24 4.38 0.93
N ILE A 107 -7.82 3.12 1.08
CA ILE A 107 -6.56 2.78 1.75
C ILE A 107 -5.35 3.27 0.95
N ILE A 108 -5.39 3.16 -0.39
CA ILE A 108 -4.35 3.74 -1.25
C ILE A 108 -4.27 5.26 -1.06
N LEU A 109 -5.43 5.94 -1.00
CA LEU A 109 -5.50 7.38 -0.77
C LEU A 109 -4.95 7.77 0.60
N ILE A 110 -5.24 7.00 1.65
CA ILE A 110 -4.73 7.27 3.00
C ILE A 110 -3.22 7.03 3.06
N GLY A 111 -2.72 5.94 2.44
CA GLY A 111 -1.31 5.54 2.53
C GLY A 111 -0.34 6.62 2.09
N ASP A 112 -0.57 7.23 0.92
CA ASP A 112 0.23 8.39 0.47
C ASP A 112 -0.36 9.72 0.96
N GLY A 113 -1.66 9.76 1.26
CA GLY A 113 -2.37 10.96 1.69
C GLY A 113 -1.88 11.53 3.01
N VAL A 114 -1.32 10.70 3.91
CA VAL A 114 -0.70 11.20 5.15
C VAL A 114 0.44 12.18 4.87
N TYR A 115 1.16 12.03 3.74
CA TYR A 115 2.25 12.92 3.38
C TYR A 115 1.78 14.22 2.71
N LEU A 116 0.58 14.22 2.11
CA LEU A 116 0.09 15.38 1.35
C LEU A 116 -0.05 16.64 2.22
N PRO A 117 -0.71 16.63 3.40
CA PRO A 117 -0.83 17.81 4.24
C PRO A 117 0.53 18.41 4.61
N GLY A 118 1.49 17.59 5.03
CA GLY A 118 2.83 18.05 5.40
C GLY A 118 3.55 18.70 4.23
N ASN A 119 3.49 18.08 3.05
CA ASN A 119 4.10 18.65 1.84
C ASN A 119 3.38 19.91 1.35
N ILE A 120 2.05 19.99 1.49
CA ILE A 120 1.26 21.19 1.14
C ILE A 120 1.62 22.35 2.07
N VAL A 121 1.72 22.10 3.38
CA VAL A 121 2.17 23.11 4.35
C VAL A 121 3.58 23.59 3.97
N ALA A 122 4.52 22.66 3.72
CA ALA A 122 5.88 23.01 3.31
C ALA A 122 5.90 23.85 2.01
N LEU A 123 5.07 23.49 1.02
CA LEU A 123 4.92 24.27 -0.21
C LEU A 123 4.38 25.68 0.06
N ILE A 124 3.33 25.82 0.86
CA ILE A 124 2.75 27.13 1.20
C ILE A 124 3.76 27.98 1.99
N THR A 125 4.46 27.40 2.95
CA THR A 125 5.54 28.04 3.70
C THR A 125 6.63 28.53 2.75
N SER A 126 7.07 27.69 1.81
CA SER A 126 8.10 28.07 0.84
C SER A 126 7.70 29.26 -0.05
N LEU A 127 6.43 29.33 -0.43
CA LEU A 127 5.88 30.41 -1.24
C LEU A 127 5.67 31.72 -0.44
N SER A 128 5.44 31.62 0.88
CA SER A 128 5.03 32.76 1.72
C SER A 128 6.18 33.41 2.53
N LEU A 129 7.19 32.63 2.93
CA LEU A 129 8.18 33.07 3.94
C LEU A 129 9.52 33.58 3.39
N SER A 130 9.55 34.11 2.16
CA SER A 130 10.79 34.66 1.58
C SER A 130 11.95 33.65 1.50
N PHE A 131 11.65 32.35 1.38
CA PHE A 131 12.58 31.33 0.89
C PHE A 131 12.23 30.99 -0.58
N PRO A 132 12.26 31.98 -1.51
CA PRO A 132 11.87 31.75 -2.92
C PRO A 132 12.80 30.76 -3.63
N ASP A 133 13.89 30.41 -2.98
CA ASP A 133 14.93 29.54 -3.49
C ASP A 133 14.69 28.08 -3.14
N TRP A 134 13.62 27.70 -2.44
CA TRP A 134 13.32 26.31 -2.12
C TRP A 134 11.87 26.00 -2.47
N PHE A 135 11.62 24.98 -3.29
CA PHE A 135 10.28 24.51 -3.63
C PHE A 135 10.18 23.03 -3.36
N LEU A 136 9.13 22.61 -2.67
CA LEU A 136 8.86 21.21 -2.40
C LEU A 136 7.60 20.77 -3.17
N ILE A 137 7.74 19.76 -4.01
CA ILE A 137 6.66 19.21 -4.82
C ILE A 137 6.37 17.79 -4.33
N PRO A 138 5.18 17.50 -3.77
CA PRO A 138 4.79 16.13 -3.42
C PRO A 138 4.59 15.29 -4.68
N LEU A 139 5.10 14.05 -4.64
CA LEU A 139 5.03 13.06 -5.71
C LEU A 139 4.28 11.80 -5.21
N PRO A 140 2.94 11.79 -5.20
CA PRO A 140 2.16 10.64 -4.75
C PRO A 140 2.06 9.56 -5.85
N ILE A 141 3.22 9.10 -6.34
CA ILE A 141 3.33 8.20 -7.50
C ILE A 141 2.65 6.86 -7.20
N GLN A 142 2.84 6.32 -5.99
CA GLN A 142 2.24 5.05 -5.60
C GLN A 142 0.71 5.15 -5.54
N MET A 143 0.17 6.24 -5.03
CA MET A 143 -1.27 6.51 -5.04
C MET A 143 -1.82 6.56 -6.46
N ILE A 144 -1.20 7.36 -7.34
CA ILE A 144 -1.64 7.51 -8.72
C ILE A 144 -1.63 6.15 -9.43
N VAL A 145 -0.52 5.43 -9.35
CA VAL A 145 -0.38 4.13 -10.00
C VAL A 145 -1.33 3.10 -9.40
N GLY A 146 -1.48 3.05 -8.09
CA GLY A 146 -2.41 2.14 -7.41
C GLY A 146 -3.86 2.38 -7.83
N LEU A 147 -4.30 3.63 -7.90
CA LEU A 147 -5.63 3.99 -8.39
C LEU A 147 -5.82 3.65 -9.87
N LEU A 148 -4.80 3.87 -10.70
CA LEU A 148 -4.81 3.48 -12.12
C LEU A 148 -4.93 1.96 -12.30
N ILE A 149 -4.20 1.16 -11.51
CA ILE A 149 -4.29 -0.30 -11.52
C ILE A 149 -5.72 -0.75 -11.16
N LEU A 150 -6.28 -0.21 -10.07
CA LEU A 150 -7.67 -0.49 -9.66
C LEU A 150 -8.70 -0.09 -10.71
N TRP A 151 -8.47 1.00 -11.43
CA TRP A 151 -9.38 1.48 -12.47
C TRP A 151 -9.31 0.63 -13.73
N ARG A 152 -8.09 0.25 -14.17
CA ARG A 152 -7.87 -0.43 -15.45
C ARG A 152 -8.14 -1.93 -15.40
N ALA A 153 -7.92 -2.56 -14.25
CA ALA A 153 -8.07 -4.00 -14.06
C ALA A 153 -8.97 -4.31 -12.85
N PRO A 154 -10.27 -3.94 -12.91
CA PRO A 154 -11.20 -4.29 -11.86
C PRO A 154 -11.44 -5.80 -11.84
N LEU A 155 -11.42 -6.39 -10.65
CA LEU A 155 -12.01 -7.72 -10.45
C LEU A 155 -13.53 -7.59 -10.38
N PRO A 156 -14.28 -8.63 -10.83
CA PRO A 156 -15.69 -8.74 -10.48
C PRO A 156 -15.79 -8.68 -8.96
N GLU A 157 -16.53 -7.70 -8.45
CA GLU A 157 -16.72 -7.55 -7.02
C GLU A 157 -17.30 -8.87 -6.49
N PRO A 158 -16.80 -9.41 -5.37
CA PRO A 158 -17.40 -10.59 -4.76
C PRO A 158 -18.88 -10.26 -4.49
N THR A 159 -19.77 -10.79 -5.32
CA THR A 159 -21.22 -10.59 -5.24
C THR A 159 -21.83 -11.32 -4.06
N LYS A 160 -21.07 -12.20 -3.42
CA LYS A 160 -21.49 -12.79 -2.16
C LYS A 160 -21.29 -11.74 -1.08
N PRO A 161 -22.36 -11.28 -0.40
CA PRO A 161 -22.18 -10.62 0.88
C PRO A 161 -21.26 -11.54 1.67
N TRP A 162 -20.35 -10.95 2.44
CA TRP A 162 -19.53 -11.65 3.41
C TRP A 162 -20.48 -12.61 4.14
N THR A 163 -20.58 -13.87 3.69
CA THR A 163 -21.15 -14.93 4.50
C THR A 163 -20.23 -14.84 5.66
N GLU A 164 -20.80 -14.39 6.77
CA GLU A 164 -20.16 -14.31 8.05
C GLU A 164 -19.35 -15.59 8.18
N GLN A 165 -18.07 -15.54 7.77
CA GLN A 165 -17.05 -16.13 8.59
C GLN A 165 -17.31 -15.36 9.86
N LYS A 166 -18.16 -15.94 10.71
CA LYS A 166 -18.13 -15.72 12.12
C LYS A 166 -16.64 -15.77 12.38
N GLU A 167 -16.03 -14.57 12.46
CA GLU A 167 -14.86 -14.40 13.27
C GLU A 167 -15.21 -15.23 14.48
N SER A 168 -14.46 -16.29 14.72
CA SER A 168 -14.61 -17.07 15.93
C SER A 168 -14.27 -16.09 17.04
N ARG A 169 -15.27 -15.30 17.45
CA ARG A 169 -15.21 -14.25 18.46
C ARG A 169 -14.89 -14.83 19.84
N ASP A 170 -14.71 -16.15 19.90
CA ASP A 170 -14.74 -16.95 21.09
C ASP A 170 -13.47 -17.78 21.31
N TRP A 171 -12.33 -17.43 20.68
CA TRP A 171 -11.06 -18.04 21.13
C TRP A 171 -10.78 -17.73 22.61
N TRP A 172 -11.26 -16.58 23.10
CA TRP A 172 -11.24 -16.20 24.51
C TRP A 172 -12.36 -16.85 25.35
N ALA A 173 -13.42 -17.36 24.72
CA ALA A 173 -14.55 -17.97 25.42
C ALA A 173 -14.36 -19.49 25.62
N GLU A 174 -13.57 -20.14 24.75
CA GLU A 174 -13.21 -21.56 24.88
C GLU A 174 -12.36 -21.84 26.12
N SER A 175 -11.50 -20.91 26.55
CA SER A 175 -10.67 -21.09 27.76
C SER A 175 -11.46 -21.04 29.07
N LYS A 176 -12.65 -20.42 29.09
CA LYS A 176 -13.50 -20.39 30.30
C LYS A 176 -14.29 -21.68 30.50
N LYS A 177 -14.53 -22.45 29.42
CA LYS A 177 -15.33 -23.67 29.51
C LYS A 177 -14.49 -24.85 30.02
N SER A 178 -13.23 -24.96 29.60
CA SER A 178 -12.32 -26.02 30.06
C SER A 178 -11.99 -25.92 31.56
N MET A 179 -11.87 -24.71 32.13
CA MET A 179 -11.61 -24.55 33.56
C MET A 179 -12.80 -24.88 34.47
N LYS A 180 -14.04 -24.85 33.94
CA LYS A 180 -15.23 -25.13 34.75
C LYS A 180 -15.51 -26.63 34.86
N GLU A 181 -15.15 -27.40 33.84
CA GLU A 181 -15.33 -28.85 33.82
C GLU A 181 -14.28 -29.60 34.68
N GLU A 182 -13.06 -29.06 34.82
CA GLU A 182 -12.03 -29.62 35.73
C GLU A 182 -12.30 -29.32 37.22
N GLY A 183 -13.07 -28.27 37.52
CA GLY A 183 -13.40 -27.87 38.90
C GLY A 183 -14.57 -28.63 39.53
N GLU A 184 -15.38 -29.34 38.74
CA GLU A 184 -16.53 -30.14 39.22
C GLU A 184 -16.20 -31.64 39.36
N SER A 185 -14.96 -32.05 39.03
CA SER A 185 -14.46 -33.42 39.17
C SER A 185 -13.61 -33.68 40.43
N LEU A 186 -13.61 -32.74 41.39
CA LEU A 186 -12.98 -32.87 42.72
C LEU A 186 -14.04 -32.77 43.82
#